data_AF-A0A0F6QW46-F1
#
_entry.id   AF-A0A0F6QW46-F1
#
_cell.length_a   1.000
_cell.length_b   1.000
_cell.length_c   1.000
_cell.angle_alpha   90.00
_cell.angle_beta   90.00
_cell.angle_gamma   90.00
#
_symmetry.space_group_name_H-M   'P 1'
#
loop_
_entity.id
_entity.type
_entity.pdbx_description
1 polymer ?
#
loop_
_entity_poly.entity_id
_entity_poly.type
_entity_poly.pdbx_seq_one_letter_code
_entity_poly.pdbx_strand_id
1 'polypeptide(L)'
;MRNFGSRTLAAVVAGTVAFSGASVAQAQPSLPPQVEQLSSQAEQMSSQVQKQIEDFRIELPPQAYDLAAKYGIELPEFLKPASSVIAGKLDGATTDHLKQQGHHFDPNAERVAQDWANQAAAGKLTFEGNHAHGQTMLDKGTGTVLRLDKQQAQDRLAWLDRDVNVNEHPRKLNFGVASAVDGNYVYVAEYFFDSENPIQR
;
A
#
# COMPACT_ATOMS: atom_id res chain seq x y z
N MET A 1 22.16 46.80 -45.13
CA MET A 1 20.73 47.13 -45.32
C MET A 1 19.89 46.23 -44.42
N ARG A 2 18.97 46.85 -43.63
CA ARG A 2 17.91 46.28 -42.73
C ARG A 2 18.45 45.67 -41.41
N ASN A 3 18.35 46.31 -40.23
CA ASN A 3 17.19 46.61 -39.34
C ASN A 3 16.27 45.40 -39.13
N PHE A 4 15.83 44.96 -37.94
CA PHE A 4 15.40 45.56 -36.66
C PHE A 4 15.73 44.57 -35.52
N GLY A 5 15.64 44.79 -34.20
CA GLY A 5 15.03 45.80 -33.36
C GLY A 5 15.15 45.37 -31.89
N SER A 6 15.11 46.36 -31.00
CA SER A 6 15.40 46.36 -29.57
C SER A 6 14.58 45.39 -28.70
N ARG A 7 15.09 45.04 -27.51
CA ARG A 7 14.49 45.46 -26.22
C ARG A 7 15.30 45.07 -24.99
N THR A 8 15.77 46.11 -24.31
CA THR A 8 16.30 46.20 -22.95
C THR A 8 15.28 45.71 -21.91
N LEU A 9 15.73 44.96 -20.91
CA LEU A 9 15.02 44.80 -19.63
C LEU A 9 15.98 45.20 -18.51
N ALA A 10 15.91 46.48 -18.13
CA ALA A 10 16.38 46.95 -16.85
C ALA A 10 15.16 47.01 -15.92
N ALA A 11 15.15 46.20 -14.86
CA ALA A 11 14.21 46.34 -13.76
C ALA A 11 15.02 46.61 -12.50
N VAL A 12 15.18 47.90 -12.18
CA VAL A 12 15.67 48.37 -10.88
C VAL A 12 14.49 48.27 -9.91
N VAL A 13 14.57 47.37 -8.94
CA VAL A 13 13.63 47.38 -7.80
C VAL A 13 14.26 48.23 -6.71
N ALA A 14 13.88 49.51 -6.68
CA ALA A 14 14.20 50.41 -5.57
C ALA A 14 13.30 50.03 -4.38
N GLY A 15 13.92 49.60 -3.28
CA GLY A 15 13.24 49.38 -2.01
C GLY A 15 13.09 50.68 -1.24
N THR A 16 11.85 51.10 -1.00
CA THR A 16 11.52 52.11 0.02
C THR A 16 10.56 51.49 1.02
N VAL A 17 11.05 51.27 2.25
CA VAL A 17 10.23 50.82 3.37
C VAL A 17 9.68 52.05 4.07
N ALA A 18 8.37 52.28 3.97
CA ALA A 18 7.66 53.25 4.79
C ALA A 18 6.76 52.48 5.78
N PHE A 19 7.12 52.51 7.06
CA PHE A 19 6.29 52.02 8.16
C PHE A 19 5.21 53.05 8.47
N SER A 20 3.94 52.71 8.22
CA SER A 20 2.80 53.32 8.90
C SER A 20 1.64 52.32 8.94
N GLY A 21 1.05 52.18 10.13
CA GLY A 21 0.18 51.09 10.52
C GLY A 21 -1.13 51.00 9.73
N ALA A 22 -1.40 49.80 9.23
CA ALA A 22 -2.73 49.28 8.93
C ALA A 22 -2.63 47.75 8.98
N SER A 23 -3.63 47.09 9.55
CA SER A 23 -3.76 45.65 9.63
C SER A 23 -3.71 45.03 8.23
N VAL A 24 -2.62 44.34 7.91
CA VAL A 24 -2.53 43.54 6.68
C VAL A 24 -3.28 42.24 6.88
N ALA A 25 -4.47 42.14 6.29
CA ALA A 25 -5.05 40.85 5.97
C ALA A 25 -4.01 40.06 5.17
N GLN A 26 -3.65 38.87 5.64
CA GLN A 26 -2.79 37.94 4.91
C GLN A 26 -3.56 37.51 3.64
N ALA A 27 -3.39 38.27 2.56
CA ALA A 27 -3.70 37.79 1.23
C ALA A 27 -2.66 36.70 0.93
N GLN A 28 -3.02 35.45 1.22
CA GLN A 28 -2.29 34.30 0.74
C GLN A 28 -2.24 34.44 -0.79
N PRO A 29 -1.05 34.53 -1.42
CA PRO A 29 -0.97 34.65 -2.86
C PRO A 29 -1.60 33.38 -3.45
N SER A 30 -2.83 33.51 -3.95
CA SER A 30 -3.46 32.48 -4.75
C SER A 30 -2.59 32.30 -5.97
N LEU A 31 -1.92 31.15 -6.06
CA LEU A 31 -1.11 30.81 -7.21
C LEU A 31 -2.01 30.91 -8.46
N PRO A 32 -1.49 31.43 -9.59
CA PRO A 32 -2.25 31.43 -10.82
C PRO A 32 -2.72 30.00 -11.12
N PRO A 33 -3.95 29.78 -11.63
CA PRO A 33 -4.49 28.44 -11.87
C PRO A 33 -3.59 27.57 -12.76
N GLN A 34 -2.74 28.19 -13.58
CA GLN A 34 -1.73 27.52 -14.40
C GLN A 34 -0.62 26.86 -13.57
N VAL A 35 -0.19 27.48 -12.45
CA VAL A 35 0.83 26.94 -11.54
C VAL A 35 0.26 25.80 -10.70
N GLU A 36 -1.03 25.88 -10.36
CA GLU A 36 -1.76 24.84 -9.62
C GLU A 36 -2.01 23.59 -10.49
N GLN A 37 -2.28 23.77 -11.79
CA GLN A 37 -2.34 22.67 -12.75
C GLN A 37 -0.97 22.02 -13.01
N LEU A 38 0.10 22.83 -13.12
CA LEU A 38 1.46 22.31 -13.32
C LEU A 38 1.97 21.53 -12.11
N SER A 39 1.68 22.00 -10.89
CA SER A 39 2.00 21.27 -9.66
C SER A 39 1.19 19.97 -9.54
N SER A 40 -0.12 20.01 -9.77
CA SER A 40 -0.96 18.80 -9.79
C SER A 40 -0.46 17.77 -10.82
N GLN A 41 -0.03 18.22 -12.00
CA GLN A 41 0.50 17.36 -13.05
C GLN A 41 1.88 16.80 -12.68
N ALA A 42 2.74 17.60 -12.04
CA ALA A 42 4.03 17.14 -11.53
C ALA A 42 3.87 16.13 -10.38
N GLU A 43 2.90 16.32 -9.49
CA GLU A 43 2.56 15.37 -8.41
C GLU A 43 2.01 14.05 -8.97
N GLN A 44 1.15 14.12 -9.99
CA GLN A 44 0.63 12.94 -10.70
C GLN A 44 1.74 12.17 -11.41
N MET A 45 2.63 12.88 -12.12
CA MET A 45 3.80 12.26 -12.75
C MET A 45 4.74 11.66 -11.71
N SER A 46 5.04 12.37 -10.62
CA SER A 46 5.89 11.85 -9.55
C SER A 46 5.29 10.61 -8.90
N SER A 47 3.97 10.60 -8.70
CA SER A 47 3.26 9.45 -8.14
C SER A 47 3.26 8.25 -9.09
N GLN A 48 3.10 8.49 -10.41
CA GLN A 48 3.22 7.44 -11.42
C GLN A 48 4.64 6.87 -11.50
N VAL A 49 5.65 7.73 -11.47
CA VAL A 49 7.06 7.33 -11.45
C VAL A 49 7.39 6.55 -10.18
N GLN A 50 6.89 6.98 -9.01
CA GLN A 50 7.07 6.23 -7.75
C GLN A 50 6.39 4.86 -7.80
N LYS A 51 5.17 4.76 -8.32
CA LYS A 51 4.52 3.44 -8.52
C LYS A 51 5.32 2.54 -9.46
N GLN A 52 5.87 3.08 -10.55
CA GLN A 52 6.72 2.32 -11.47
C GLN A 52 8.05 1.91 -10.82
N ILE A 53 8.64 2.74 -9.96
CA ILE A 53 9.86 2.41 -9.22
C ILE A 53 9.60 1.34 -8.15
N GLU A 54 8.45 1.38 -7.48
CA GLU A 54 8.04 0.29 -6.57
C GLU A 54 7.89 -1.05 -7.29
N ASP A 55 7.41 -1.02 -8.54
CA ASP A 55 7.27 -2.21 -9.37
C ASP A 55 8.63 -2.73 -9.88
N PHE A 56 9.62 -1.85 -10.08
CA PHE A 56 10.96 -2.21 -10.56
C PHE A 56 11.93 -2.71 -9.46
N ARG A 57 11.45 -2.90 -8.23
CA ARG A 57 12.31 -3.37 -7.14
C ARG A 57 12.76 -4.81 -7.37
N ILE A 58 14.06 -5.04 -7.20
CA ILE A 58 14.67 -6.36 -7.39
C ILE A 58 14.40 -7.22 -6.16
N GLU A 59 13.89 -8.42 -6.37
CA GLU A 59 13.72 -9.43 -5.33
C GLU A 59 15.02 -10.23 -5.18
N LEU A 60 15.55 -10.31 -3.96
CA LEU A 60 16.66 -11.20 -3.67
C LEU A 60 16.14 -12.61 -3.35
N PRO A 61 16.98 -13.65 -3.51
CA PRO A 61 16.70 -14.95 -2.92
C PRO A 61 16.44 -14.81 -1.41
N PRO A 62 15.46 -15.50 -0.82
CA PRO A 62 15.15 -15.42 0.61
C PRO A 62 16.37 -15.60 1.51
N GLN A 63 17.27 -16.52 1.14
CA GLN A 63 18.50 -16.81 1.89
C GLN A 63 19.44 -15.61 1.95
N ALA A 64 19.42 -14.72 0.94
CA ALA A 64 20.25 -13.53 0.90
C ALA A 64 19.77 -12.46 1.89
N TYR A 65 18.44 -12.34 2.11
CA TYR A 65 17.91 -11.45 3.15
C TYR A 65 18.32 -11.88 4.56
N ASP A 66 18.27 -13.19 4.83
CA ASP A 66 18.69 -13.74 6.14
C ASP A 66 20.19 -13.59 6.37
N LEU A 67 21.00 -13.77 5.31
CA LEU A 67 22.44 -13.57 5.37
C LEU A 67 22.79 -12.10 5.63
N ALA A 68 22.12 -11.17 4.95
CA ALA A 68 22.31 -9.73 5.15
C ALA A 68 21.98 -9.32 6.57
N ALA A 69 20.85 -9.78 7.11
CA ALA A 69 20.48 -9.54 8.51
C ALA A 69 21.50 -10.15 9.50
N LYS A 70 21.97 -11.37 9.24
CA LYS A 70 22.94 -12.07 10.10
C LYS A 70 24.29 -11.36 10.16
N TYR A 71 24.74 -10.77 9.06
CA TYR A 71 26.04 -10.07 8.98
C TYR A 71 25.92 -8.55 9.10
N GLY A 72 24.74 -8.01 9.41
CA GLY A 72 24.52 -6.57 9.54
C GLY A 72 24.75 -5.79 8.25
N ILE A 73 24.52 -6.42 7.09
CA ILE A 73 24.65 -5.78 5.78
C ILE A 73 23.37 -4.98 5.51
N GLU A 74 23.51 -3.67 5.36
CA GLU A 74 22.41 -2.82 4.91
C GLU A 74 22.08 -3.13 3.45
N LEU A 75 20.82 -3.51 3.21
CA LEU A 75 20.33 -3.80 1.88
C LEU A 75 19.90 -2.50 1.19
N PRO A 76 20.30 -2.26 -0.07
CA PRO A 76 19.88 -1.08 -0.82
C PRO A 76 18.35 -0.95 -0.94
N GLU A 77 17.82 0.27 -0.90
CA GLU A 77 16.37 0.54 -0.96
C GLU A 77 15.68 0.09 -2.25
N PHE A 78 16.44 -0.07 -3.34
CA PHE A 78 15.90 -0.58 -4.62
C PHE A 78 15.54 -2.08 -4.56
N LEU A 79 15.91 -2.78 -3.50
CA LEU A 79 15.48 -4.15 -3.26
C LEU A 79 14.08 -4.17 -2.63
N LYS A 80 13.29 -5.20 -2.96
CA LYS A 80 12.04 -5.43 -2.22
C LYS A 80 12.39 -5.75 -0.76
N PRO A 81 11.65 -5.21 0.22
CA PRO A 81 11.79 -5.63 1.61
C PRO A 81 11.57 -7.14 1.75
N ALA A 82 12.33 -7.80 2.63
CA ALA A 82 12.15 -9.23 2.91
C ALA A 82 10.70 -9.56 3.33
N SER A 83 10.07 -8.64 4.08
CA SER A 83 8.68 -8.75 4.49
C SER A 83 7.72 -8.76 3.30
N SER A 84 7.96 -7.97 2.25
CA SER A 84 7.12 -7.95 1.04
C SER A 84 7.16 -9.27 0.26
N VAL A 85 8.32 -9.94 0.23
CA VAL A 85 8.46 -11.26 -0.39
C VAL A 85 7.68 -12.31 0.39
N ILE A 86 7.81 -12.29 1.73
CA ILE A 86 7.07 -13.22 2.60
C ILE A 86 5.56 -12.95 2.52
N ALA A 87 5.16 -11.68 2.45
CA ALA A 87 3.77 -11.27 2.30
C ALA A 87 3.11 -11.85 1.04
N GLY A 88 3.76 -11.73 -0.13
CA GLY A 88 3.25 -12.33 -1.37
C GLY A 88 3.17 -13.86 -1.32
N LYS A 89 4.10 -14.53 -0.63
CA LYS A 89 4.03 -15.99 -0.41
C LYS A 89 2.87 -16.37 0.51
N LEU A 90 2.64 -15.59 1.57
CA LEU A 90 1.52 -15.79 2.48
C LEU A 90 0.17 -15.60 1.76
N ASP A 91 0.05 -14.63 0.86
CA ASP A 91 -1.18 -14.42 0.06
C ASP A 91 -1.49 -15.65 -0.78
N GLY A 92 -0.50 -16.15 -1.53
CA GLY A 92 -0.65 -17.36 -2.35
C GLY A 92 -0.99 -18.60 -1.52
N ALA A 93 -0.21 -18.87 -0.48
CA ALA A 93 -0.40 -20.05 0.36
C ALA A 93 -1.73 -20.04 1.13
N THR A 94 -2.16 -18.87 1.62
CA THR A 94 -3.46 -18.72 2.28
C THR A 94 -4.60 -18.89 1.29
N THR A 95 -4.47 -18.32 0.09
CA THR A 95 -5.46 -18.48 -0.99
C THR A 95 -5.63 -19.95 -1.38
N ASP A 96 -4.53 -20.67 -1.55
CA ASP A 96 -4.58 -22.09 -1.91
C ASP A 96 -5.16 -22.94 -0.78
N HIS A 97 -4.83 -22.63 0.48
CA HIS A 97 -5.43 -23.28 1.63
C HIS A 97 -6.95 -23.09 1.70
N LEU A 98 -7.45 -21.87 1.48
CA LEU A 98 -8.89 -21.58 1.46
C LEU A 98 -9.61 -22.25 0.27
N LYS A 99 -8.96 -22.36 -0.89
CA LYS A 99 -9.48 -23.15 -2.02
C LYS A 99 -9.56 -24.64 -1.69
N GLN A 100 -8.56 -25.20 -1.01
CA GLN A 100 -8.59 -26.59 -0.53
C GLN A 100 -9.72 -26.83 0.48
N GLN A 101 -10.07 -25.83 1.29
CA GLN A 101 -11.25 -25.85 2.16
C GLN A 101 -12.58 -25.73 1.38
N GLY A 102 -12.55 -25.54 0.06
CA GLY A 102 -13.73 -25.45 -0.80
C GLY A 102 -14.31 -24.05 -0.96
N HIS A 103 -13.62 -22.99 -0.52
CA HIS A 103 -14.03 -21.61 -0.77
C HIS A 103 -13.77 -21.19 -2.23
N HIS A 104 -14.44 -20.13 -2.67
CA HIS A 104 -14.34 -19.60 -4.03
C HIS A 104 -13.63 -18.25 -4.04
N PHE A 105 -12.52 -18.14 -4.77
CA PHE A 105 -11.82 -16.88 -4.89
C PHE A 105 -12.70 -15.84 -5.64
N ASP A 106 -12.79 -14.63 -5.10
CA ASP A 106 -13.54 -13.51 -5.64
C ASP A 106 -12.66 -12.24 -5.64
N PRO A 107 -12.35 -11.66 -6.81
CA PRO A 107 -11.54 -10.44 -6.91
C PRO A 107 -12.13 -9.23 -6.15
N ASN A 108 -13.45 -9.18 -5.95
CA ASN A 108 -14.06 -8.13 -5.14
C ASN A 108 -13.77 -8.31 -3.66
N ALA A 109 -13.77 -9.55 -3.17
CA ALA A 109 -13.39 -9.86 -1.80
C ALA A 109 -11.90 -9.58 -1.58
N GLU A 110 -11.04 -9.86 -2.57
CA GLU A 110 -9.61 -9.55 -2.54
C GLU A 110 -9.38 -8.04 -2.42
N ARG A 111 -10.12 -7.23 -3.19
CA ARG A 111 -10.05 -5.77 -3.09
C ARG A 111 -10.42 -5.25 -1.69
N VAL A 112 -11.38 -5.89 -1.01
CA VAL A 112 -11.72 -5.56 0.38
C VAL A 112 -10.62 -5.99 1.34
N ALA A 113 -10.09 -7.20 1.17
CA ALA A 113 -8.94 -7.68 1.95
C ALA A 113 -7.74 -6.73 1.79
N GLN A 114 -7.46 -6.24 0.57
CA GLN A 114 -6.37 -5.30 0.32
C GLN A 114 -6.58 -3.96 1.04
N ASP A 115 -7.81 -3.43 1.01
CA ASP A 115 -8.15 -2.23 1.77
C ASP A 115 -7.91 -2.45 3.28
N TRP A 116 -8.31 -3.60 3.82
CA TRP A 116 -8.09 -3.95 5.23
C TRP A 116 -6.61 -4.11 5.58
N ALA A 117 -5.81 -4.78 4.74
CA ALA A 117 -4.37 -4.91 4.92
C ALA A 117 -3.68 -3.53 4.91
N ASN A 118 -4.09 -2.65 3.98
CA ASN A 118 -3.57 -1.29 3.91
C ASN A 118 -3.97 -0.44 5.13
N GLN A 119 -5.18 -0.61 5.66
CA GLN A 119 -5.60 0.03 6.91
C GLN A 119 -4.70 -0.41 8.07
N ALA A 120 -4.36 -1.69 8.15
CA ALA A 120 -3.47 -2.22 9.18
C ALA A 120 -2.06 -1.66 9.07
N ALA A 121 -1.46 -1.69 7.87
CA ALA A 121 -0.14 -1.12 7.62
C ALA A 121 -0.08 0.40 7.88
N ALA A 122 -1.20 1.10 7.70
CA ALA A 122 -1.35 2.52 8.04
C ALA A 122 -1.64 2.77 9.54
N GLY A 123 -1.65 1.74 10.40
CA GLY A 123 -1.90 1.86 11.83
C GLY A 123 -3.34 2.25 12.19
N LYS A 124 -4.31 2.02 11.29
CA LYS A 124 -5.71 2.41 11.50
C LYS A 124 -6.52 1.38 12.28
N LEU A 125 -6.08 0.13 12.30
CA LEU A 125 -6.80 -0.96 12.96
C LEU A 125 -6.38 -1.13 14.42
N THR A 126 -7.35 -1.50 15.27
CA THR A 126 -7.07 -1.89 16.66
C THR A 126 -6.90 -3.40 16.71
N PHE A 127 -5.78 -3.86 17.28
CA PHE A 127 -5.45 -5.28 17.38
C PHE A 127 -5.73 -5.82 18.78
N GLU A 128 -6.44 -6.94 18.83
CA GLU A 128 -6.57 -7.80 19.99
C GLU A 128 -5.58 -8.97 19.83
N GLY A 129 -4.43 -8.87 20.51
CA GLY A 129 -3.29 -9.75 20.24
C GLY A 129 -2.72 -9.50 18.83
N ASN A 130 -2.81 -10.52 17.98
CA ASN A 130 -2.36 -10.45 16.58
C ASN A 130 -3.52 -10.31 15.58
N HIS A 131 -4.76 -10.23 16.05
CA HIS A 131 -5.94 -10.18 15.19
C HIS A 131 -6.61 -8.81 15.24
N ALA A 132 -7.10 -8.36 14.10
CA ALA A 132 -7.98 -7.20 13.97
C ALA A 132 -9.10 -7.52 12.97
N HIS A 133 -10.07 -6.60 12.91
CA HIS A 133 -11.06 -6.54 11.83
C HIS A 133 -10.83 -5.26 11.03
N GLY A 134 -11.13 -5.29 9.73
CA GLY A 134 -11.15 -4.05 8.95
C GLY A 134 -12.27 -3.11 9.40
N GLN A 135 -12.30 -1.91 8.82
CA GLN A 135 -13.30 -0.88 9.17
C GLN A 135 -14.34 -0.66 8.06
N THR A 136 -14.17 -1.31 6.91
CA THR A 136 -15.00 -1.14 5.71
C THR A 136 -15.69 -2.45 5.35
N MET A 137 -16.81 -2.37 4.62
CA MET A 137 -17.54 -3.55 4.09
C MET A 137 -18.02 -4.55 5.14
N LEU A 138 -18.19 -4.11 6.40
CA LEU A 138 -18.62 -4.94 7.53
C LEU A 138 -20.09 -5.42 7.44
N ASP A 139 -20.89 -4.82 6.57
CA ASP A 139 -22.29 -5.19 6.32
C ASP A 139 -22.44 -6.23 5.19
N LYS A 140 -21.37 -6.54 4.47
CA LYS A 140 -21.38 -7.46 3.32
C LYS A 140 -20.69 -8.79 3.60
N GLY A 141 -19.96 -8.88 4.70
CA GLY A 141 -19.13 -10.03 4.96
C GLY A 141 -18.34 -9.91 6.24
N THR A 142 -17.52 -10.91 6.46
CA THR A 142 -16.72 -11.08 7.67
C THR A 142 -15.29 -11.44 7.29
N GLY A 143 -14.36 -11.26 8.23
CA GLY A 143 -12.97 -11.55 7.97
C GLY A 143 -12.07 -11.13 9.11
N THR A 144 -10.77 -11.28 8.92
CA THR A 144 -9.75 -10.92 9.91
C THR A 144 -8.53 -10.33 9.23
N VAL A 145 -7.79 -9.51 9.97
CA VAL A 145 -6.45 -9.08 9.63
C VAL A 145 -5.50 -9.62 10.68
N LEU A 146 -4.54 -10.42 10.25
CA LEU A 146 -3.51 -11.02 11.08
C LEU A 146 -2.22 -10.20 10.98
N ARG A 147 -1.69 -9.74 12.12
CA ARG A 147 -0.39 -9.08 12.24
C ARG A 147 0.67 -10.10 12.62
N LEU A 148 1.71 -10.21 11.78
CA LEU A 148 2.80 -11.16 11.95
C LEU A 148 4.13 -10.42 11.95
N ASP A 149 4.98 -10.68 12.94
CA ASP A 149 6.40 -10.36 12.82
C ASP A 149 7.08 -11.30 11.79
N LYS A 150 8.36 -11.06 11.51
CA LYS A 150 9.11 -11.86 10.53
C LYS A 150 9.10 -13.37 10.85
N GLN A 151 9.29 -13.75 12.10
CA GLN A 151 9.35 -15.16 12.49
C GLN A 151 7.97 -15.80 12.40
N GLN A 152 6.94 -15.11 12.90
CA GLN A 152 5.56 -15.56 12.84
C GLN A 152 5.08 -15.74 11.38
N ALA A 153 5.51 -14.84 10.49
CA ALA A 153 5.21 -14.92 9.06
C ALA A 153 5.85 -16.17 8.41
N GLN A 154 7.10 -16.48 8.77
CA GLN A 154 7.78 -17.69 8.31
C GLN A 154 7.13 -18.97 8.86
N ASP A 155 6.78 -18.97 10.15
CA ASP A 155 6.14 -20.11 10.81
C ASP A 155 4.74 -20.37 10.23
N ARG A 156 3.98 -19.30 9.94
CA ARG A 156 2.67 -19.38 9.28
C ARG A 156 2.79 -19.95 7.88
N LEU A 157 3.76 -19.48 7.09
CA LEU A 157 4.01 -20.00 5.75
C LEU A 157 4.39 -21.49 5.78
N ALA A 158 5.32 -21.87 6.67
CA ALA A 158 5.71 -23.26 6.86
C ALA A 158 4.58 -24.16 7.39
N TRP A 159 3.57 -23.58 8.05
CA TRP A 159 2.35 -24.29 8.43
C TRP A 159 1.40 -24.49 7.24
N LEU A 160 1.24 -23.47 6.39
CA LEU A 160 0.41 -23.53 5.18
C LEU A 160 0.97 -24.51 4.13
N ASP A 161 2.30 -24.62 4.05
CA ASP A 161 3.00 -25.52 3.12
C ASP A 161 2.97 -27.00 3.54
N ARG A 162 2.36 -27.33 4.70
CA ARG A 162 2.29 -28.73 5.15
C ARG A 162 1.30 -29.49 4.28
N ASP A 163 1.74 -30.64 3.79
CA ASP A 163 0.88 -31.61 3.11
C ASP A 163 0.01 -32.35 4.13
N VAL A 164 -1.03 -31.65 4.61
CA VAL A 164 -2.04 -32.20 5.51
C VAL A 164 -3.40 -32.15 4.83
N ASN A 165 -4.23 -33.18 5.08
CA ASN A 165 -5.57 -33.19 4.54
C ASN A 165 -6.37 -32.02 5.12
N VAL A 166 -6.77 -31.09 4.25
CA VAL A 166 -7.56 -29.93 4.61
C VAL A 166 -9.03 -30.32 4.59
N ASN A 167 -9.70 -30.24 5.74
CA ASN A 167 -11.12 -30.50 5.80
C ASN A 167 -11.89 -29.42 5.05
N GLU A 168 -12.84 -29.82 4.20
CA GLU A 168 -13.75 -28.87 3.57
C GLU A 168 -14.53 -28.09 4.64
N HIS A 169 -14.66 -26.78 4.41
CA HIS A 169 -15.47 -25.93 5.25
C HIS A 169 -16.96 -26.18 4.95
N PRO A 170 -17.84 -26.33 5.95
CA PRO A 170 -19.26 -26.65 5.74
C PRO A 170 -20.00 -25.56 4.95
N ARG A 171 -19.48 -24.32 4.97
CA ARG A 171 -19.99 -23.19 4.20
C ARG A 171 -18.95 -22.72 3.20
N LYS A 172 -19.25 -22.86 1.91
CA LYS A 172 -18.40 -22.40 0.79
C LYS A 172 -18.71 -20.94 0.52
N LEU A 173 -17.77 -20.07 0.85
CA LEU A 173 -17.92 -18.61 0.74
C LEU A 173 -17.04 -18.05 -0.37
N ASN A 174 -17.47 -16.91 -0.93
CA ASN A 174 -16.64 -16.11 -1.81
C ASN A 174 -15.63 -15.34 -0.96
N PHE A 175 -14.34 -15.49 -1.24
CA PHE A 175 -13.27 -14.97 -0.41
C PHE A 175 -12.19 -14.24 -1.21
N GLY A 176 -11.41 -13.43 -0.51
CA GLY A 176 -10.16 -12.89 -1.01
C GLY A 176 -9.15 -12.71 0.10
N VAL A 177 -7.87 -12.74 -0.28
CA VAL A 177 -6.72 -12.61 0.61
C VAL A 177 -5.81 -11.54 0.05
N ALA A 178 -5.27 -10.68 0.90
CA ALA A 178 -4.27 -9.73 0.50
C ALA A 178 -3.36 -9.38 1.68
N SER A 179 -2.15 -8.94 1.36
CA SER A 179 -1.18 -8.53 2.37
C SER A 179 -0.68 -7.10 2.18
N ALA A 180 -0.17 -6.54 3.28
CA ALA A 180 0.56 -5.28 3.30
C ALA A 180 1.67 -5.34 4.35
N VAL A 181 2.65 -4.45 4.23
CA VAL A 181 3.80 -4.38 5.15
C VAL A 181 4.03 -2.94 5.60
N ASP A 182 4.46 -2.76 6.85
CA ASP A 182 4.88 -1.44 7.40
C ASP A 182 6.38 -1.35 7.68
N GLY A 183 7.14 -2.38 7.28
CA GLY A 183 8.57 -2.53 7.55
C GLY A 183 8.88 -3.40 8.76
N ASN A 184 7.98 -3.50 9.74
CA ASN A 184 8.15 -4.32 10.94
C ASN A 184 7.28 -5.59 10.92
N TYR A 185 6.05 -5.45 10.41
CA TYR A 185 5.05 -6.49 10.39
C TYR A 185 4.58 -6.77 8.96
N VAL A 186 4.13 -8.02 8.76
CA VAL A 186 3.30 -8.44 7.64
C VAL A 186 1.86 -8.51 8.14
N TYR A 187 0.96 -7.82 7.45
CA TYR A 187 -0.47 -7.85 7.71
C TYR A 187 -1.14 -8.69 6.63
N VAL A 188 -1.73 -9.83 7.01
CA VAL A 188 -2.48 -10.69 6.08
C VAL A 188 -3.95 -10.54 6.38
N ALA A 189 -4.72 -10.04 5.41
CA ALA A 189 -6.15 -9.88 5.52
C ALA A 189 -6.87 -11.00 4.74
N GLU A 190 -7.84 -11.61 5.38
CA GLU A 190 -8.79 -12.54 4.77
C GLU A 190 -10.19 -11.92 4.88
N TYR A 191 -10.93 -11.89 3.77
CA TYR A 191 -12.29 -11.39 3.72
C TYR A 191 -13.20 -12.38 3.01
N PHE A 192 -14.39 -12.62 3.57
CA PHE A 192 -15.40 -13.54 3.08
C PHE A 192 -16.73 -12.81 2.97
N PHE A 193 -17.37 -12.86 1.80
CA PHE A 193 -18.76 -12.40 1.69
C PHE A 193 -19.70 -13.36 2.41
N ASP A 194 -20.65 -12.82 3.16
CA ASP A 194 -21.78 -13.59 3.65
C ASP A 194 -22.68 -13.88 2.45
N SER A 195 -22.79 -15.14 2.00
CA SER A 195 -23.76 -15.51 0.92
C SER A 195 -25.16 -14.98 1.30
N GLU A 196 -25.96 -14.34 0.45
CA GLU A 196 -26.14 -14.44 -1.01
C GLU A 196 -26.13 -13.05 -1.67
N ASN A 197 -25.42 -12.88 -2.79
CA ASN A 197 -25.88 -11.94 -3.81
C ASN A 197 -25.69 -12.54 -5.21
N PRO A 198 -26.77 -13.04 -5.84
CA PRO A 198 -26.77 -13.42 -7.23
C PRO A 198 -26.83 -12.16 -8.09
N ILE A 199 -25.69 -11.53 -8.36
CA ILE A 199 -25.57 -10.58 -9.48
C ILE A 199 -24.60 -11.23 -10.48
N GLN A 200 -25.10 -12.22 -11.22
CA GLN A 200 -25.70 -12.14 -12.55
C GLN A 200 -24.70 -12.62 -13.59
N ARG A 201 -25.16 -13.62 -14.35
CA ARG A 201 -24.52 -14.18 -15.54
C ARG A 201 -24.35 -13.12 -16.63
#